data_AF-A0A441YV59-F1
#
_entry.id   AF-A0A441YV59-F1
#
_cell.length_a   1.000
_cell.length_b   1.000
_cell.length_c   1.000
_cell.angle_alpha   90.00
_cell.angle_beta   90.00
_cell.angle_gamma   90.00
#
_symmetry.space_group_name_H-M   'P 1'
#
loop_
_entity.id
_entity.type
_entity.pdbx_description
1 polymer ?
#
loop_
_entity_poly.entity_id
_entity_poly.type
_entity_poly.pdbx_seq_one_letter_code
_entity_poly.pdbx_strand_id
1 'polypeptide(L)'
;MFLLAKDTVKFSILVGFSAIFIDAVIAHGLFWDNDPYWTYWVTKTFLITTVFLFGTAFLGIGILPGLILTAAHTAILEIYYQWLAPVGLPQEPEWLDFNHLWVTGVPAHFLAILAGYLLALWLWRRNHPAQQIERAETRYFAIYGLLATALIVVVDGVLTQMVLLRDFPGITFFVQHILIGFVFVCAWTAYAGVGRIGWIVGSLMLALVWTAYNMYLGPRGLPLRPPTYSGYEDLWWRSFPGAFVSALVGWWLGGYLMKRRRNLEWTGVAMTLLFLAVAFDPAFGQTLPVEKGTNALLAGARASGEGMRVVGPDPTNMKSTQPINGEISIETSEMGNRWSHVQNTDGMRVRATFTSGDAQYEITVDKPMPRHPLGQYTTWSGVVYDHEMHGDTGIGTGKLPKMKPEIALWGWGTVKRDGQVIAAMAPVHIMVSSGERPMPGVMLEVDTEDKALAAEPDGYLHVMWPKVDELRMPTAQTRTRMIVGWIAMVGVVGLFGWLAYSAPGWRRKGVDA
;
A
#
# COMPACT_ATOMS: atom_id res chain seq x y z
N MET A 1 -28.12 -19.90 -9.08
CA MET A 1 -28.51 -19.87 -10.52
C MET A 1 -27.36 -20.45 -11.31
N PHE A 2 -27.61 -21.48 -12.13
CA PHE A 2 -26.57 -22.02 -13.01
C PHE A 2 -26.43 -21.16 -14.27
N LEU A 3 -25.19 -20.95 -14.70
CA LEU A 3 -24.83 -20.19 -15.88
C LEU A 3 -24.45 -21.14 -17.03
N LEU A 4 -24.58 -20.66 -18.26
CA LEU A 4 -23.99 -21.33 -19.42
C LEU A 4 -22.46 -21.30 -19.30
N ALA A 5 -21.77 -22.26 -19.91
CA ALA A 5 -20.30 -22.37 -19.81
C ALA A 5 -19.57 -21.05 -20.11
N LYS A 6 -19.94 -20.36 -21.19
CA LYS A 6 -19.38 -19.04 -21.57
C LYS A 6 -19.60 -17.98 -20.50
N ASP A 7 -20.76 -18.01 -19.86
CA ASP A 7 -21.15 -17.03 -18.85
C ASP A 7 -20.52 -17.33 -17.49
N THR A 8 -20.35 -18.61 -17.14
CA THR A 8 -19.56 -19.04 -15.98
C THR A 8 -18.13 -18.51 -16.10
N VAL A 9 -17.48 -18.66 -17.26
CA VAL A 9 -16.12 -18.15 -17.49
C VAL A 9 -16.06 -16.62 -17.33
N LYS A 10 -16.95 -15.89 -18.00
CA LYS A 10 -16.99 -14.41 -17.90
C LYS A 10 -17.22 -13.93 -16.48
N PHE A 11 -18.16 -14.56 -15.78
CA PHE A 11 -18.49 -14.21 -14.41
C PHE A 11 -17.29 -14.46 -13.48
N SER A 12 -16.62 -15.60 -13.58
CA SER A 12 -15.47 -15.91 -12.72
C SER A 12 -14.23 -15.05 -13.01
N ILE A 13 -14.03 -14.63 -14.26
CA ILE A 13 -13.02 -13.62 -14.61
C ILE A 13 -13.37 -12.28 -13.94
N LEU A 14 -14.64 -11.85 -14.02
CA LEU A 14 -15.10 -10.63 -13.36
C LEU A 14 -14.92 -10.70 -11.84
N VAL A 15 -15.18 -11.85 -11.21
CA VAL A 15 -14.91 -12.08 -9.79
C VAL A 15 -13.42 -11.94 -9.49
N GLY A 16 -12.54 -12.59 -10.26
CA GLY A 16 -11.09 -12.52 -10.07
C GLY A 16 -10.57 -11.09 -10.07
N PHE A 17 -10.91 -10.31 -11.11
CA PHE A 17 -10.49 -8.91 -11.21
C PHE A 17 -11.13 -8.01 -10.15
N SER A 18 -12.40 -8.23 -9.80
CA SER A 18 -13.07 -7.41 -8.77
C SER A 18 -12.52 -7.70 -7.38
N ALA A 19 -12.27 -8.96 -7.05
CA ALA A 19 -11.72 -9.38 -5.77
C ALA A 19 -10.28 -8.92 -5.59
N ILE A 20 -9.42 -9.11 -6.60
CA ILE A 20 -8.02 -8.65 -6.49
C ILE A 20 -7.95 -7.13 -6.40
N PHE A 21 -8.86 -6.41 -7.07
CA PHE A 21 -8.95 -4.97 -6.93
C PHE A 21 -9.31 -4.56 -5.50
N ILE A 22 -10.37 -5.12 -4.91
CA ILE A 22 -10.74 -4.77 -3.52
C ILE A 22 -9.62 -5.14 -2.55
N ASP A 23 -8.96 -6.27 -2.77
CA ASP A 23 -7.84 -6.72 -1.97
C ASP A 23 -6.64 -5.76 -2.05
N ALA A 24 -6.19 -5.41 -3.26
CA ALA A 24 -5.09 -4.46 -3.45
C ALA A 24 -5.42 -3.07 -2.88
N VAL A 25 -6.61 -2.56 -3.16
CA VAL A 25 -6.94 -1.16 -2.84
C VAL A 25 -7.38 -1.00 -1.40
N ILE A 26 -8.27 -1.88 -0.90
CA ILE A 26 -8.88 -1.73 0.42
C ILE A 26 -8.11 -2.55 1.46
N ALA A 27 -7.87 -3.84 1.22
CA ALA A 27 -7.20 -4.67 2.23
C ALA A 27 -5.74 -4.21 2.40
N HIS A 28 -4.94 -4.25 1.34
CA HIS A 28 -3.55 -3.83 1.41
C HIS A 28 -3.42 -2.32 1.66
N GLY A 29 -4.18 -1.48 0.95
CA GLY A 29 -4.07 -0.03 1.09
C GLY A 29 -4.53 0.56 2.44
N LEU A 30 -5.46 -0.08 3.16
CA LEU A 30 -5.88 0.40 4.49
C LEU A 30 -5.25 -0.34 5.67
N PHE A 31 -4.95 -1.64 5.53
CA PHE A 31 -4.47 -2.47 6.65
C PHE A 31 -2.96 -2.63 6.68
N TRP A 32 -2.34 -2.98 5.56
CA TRP A 32 -1.00 -3.56 5.57
C TRP A 32 0.06 -2.66 4.97
N ASP A 33 -0.31 -1.67 4.15
CA ASP A 33 0.60 -0.72 3.47
C ASP A 33 1.77 -1.42 2.75
N ASN A 34 1.63 -2.73 2.49
CA ASN A 34 2.61 -3.59 1.85
C ASN A 34 2.17 -3.91 0.43
N ASP A 35 3.13 -3.90 -0.48
CA ASP A 35 2.91 -4.33 -1.86
C ASP A 35 3.48 -5.74 -2.03
N PRO A 36 2.65 -6.79 -2.00
CA PRO A 36 3.10 -8.09 -2.46
C PRO A 36 3.42 -7.98 -3.96
N TYR A 37 4.54 -8.56 -4.38
CA TYR A 37 5.06 -8.47 -5.76
C TYR A 37 3.98 -8.57 -6.85
N TRP A 38 4.18 -7.92 -8.01
CA TRP A 38 3.27 -8.05 -9.15
C TRP A 38 2.94 -9.51 -9.54
N THR A 39 3.88 -10.44 -9.33
CA THR A 39 3.68 -11.88 -9.54
C THR A 39 2.64 -12.46 -8.59
N TYR A 40 2.56 -11.97 -7.36
CA TYR A 40 1.50 -12.31 -6.41
C TYR A 40 0.13 -11.87 -6.91
N TRP A 41 0.00 -10.61 -7.34
CA TRP A 41 -1.27 -10.08 -7.85
C TRP A 41 -1.81 -10.89 -9.02
N VAL A 42 -0.92 -11.27 -9.95
CA VAL A 42 -1.26 -12.14 -11.08
C VAL A 42 -1.69 -13.53 -10.60
N THR A 43 -0.88 -14.17 -9.76
CA THR A 43 -1.15 -15.54 -9.29
C THR A 43 -2.43 -15.63 -8.48
N LYS A 44 -2.67 -14.69 -7.55
CA LYS A 44 -3.88 -14.63 -6.74
C LYS A 44 -5.12 -14.38 -7.60
N THR A 45 -5.03 -13.53 -8.63
CA THR A 45 -6.14 -13.35 -9.59
C THR A 45 -6.53 -14.66 -10.25
N PHE A 46 -5.55 -15.43 -10.76
CA PHE A 46 -5.82 -16.73 -11.38
C PHE A 46 -6.33 -17.77 -10.39
N LEU A 47 -5.85 -17.76 -9.14
CA LEU A 47 -6.35 -18.62 -8.08
C LEU A 47 -7.83 -18.33 -7.79
N ILE A 48 -8.20 -17.05 -7.59
CA ILE A 48 -9.58 -16.62 -7.40
C ILE A 48 -10.42 -17.08 -8.59
N THR A 49 -10.03 -16.72 -9.82
CA THR A 49 -10.79 -17.10 -11.02
C THR A 49 -10.96 -18.62 -11.14
N THR A 50 -9.95 -19.41 -10.82
CA THR A 50 -10.01 -20.88 -10.89
C THR A 50 -11.01 -21.45 -9.88
N VAL A 51 -10.92 -21.04 -8.61
CA VAL A 51 -11.83 -21.50 -7.55
C VAL A 51 -13.28 -21.13 -7.88
N PHE A 52 -13.51 -19.88 -8.32
CA PHE A 52 -14.86 -19.43 -8.66
C PHE A 52 -15.37 -20.02 -9.97
N LEU A 53 -14.53 -20.30 -10.97
CA LEU A 53 -14.92 -21.00 -12.20
C LEU A 53 -15.40 -22.41 -11.90
N PHE A 54 -14.57 -23.19 -11.20
CA PHE A 54 -14.91 -24.54 -10.82
C PHE A 54 -16.14 -24.54 -9.91
N GLY A 55 -16.10 -23.76 -8.83
CA GLY A 55 -17.17 -23.66 -7.84
C GLY A 55 -18.51 -23.22 -8.41
N THR A 56 -18.53 -22.20 -9.27
CA THR A 56 -19.77 -21.70 -9.89
C THR A 56 -20.37 -22.73 -10.86
N ALA A 57 -19.56 -23.61 -11.47
CA ALA A 57 -20.08 -24.67 -12.32
C ALA A 57 -20.93 -25.69 -11.52
N PHE A 58 -20.61 -25.94 -10.25
CA PHE A 58 -21.32 -26.92 -9.41
C PHE A 58 -22.35 -26.30 -8.45
N LEU A 59 -22.10 -25.09 -7.93
CA LEU A 59 -22.97 -24.41 -6.96
C LEU A 59 -23.84 -23.31 -7.59
N GLY A 60 -23.52 -22.89 -8.81
CA GLY A 60 -24.10 -21.72 -9.45
C GLY A 60 -23.68 -20.40 -8.78
N ILE A 61 -24.31 -19.30 -9.21
CA ILE A 61 -24.11 -17.97 -8.62
C ILE A 61 -25.22 -17.60 -7.63
N GLY A 62 -24.89 -16.81 -6.62
CA GLY A 62 -25.79 -16.30 -5.60
C GLY A 62 -25.03 -15.91 -4.32
N ILE A 63 -25.70 -15.27 -3.37
CA ILE A 63 -25.04 -14.83 -2.13
C ILE A 63 -24.47 -16.03 -1.36
N LEU A 64 -25.27 -17.08 -1.16
CA LEU A 64 -24.83 -18.28 -0.43
C LEU A 64 -23.71 -19.05 -1.16
N PRO A 65 -23.81 -19.37 -2.47
CA PRO A 65 -22.67 -19.90 -3.22
C PRO A 65 -21.42 -19.02 -3.11
N GLY A 66 -21.56 -17.70 -3.20
CA GLY A 66 -20.47 -16.75 -3.03
C GLY A 66 -19.75 -16.87 -1.70
N LEU A 67 -20.51 -16.96 -0.59
CA LEU A 67 -19.94 -17.14 0.75
C LEU A 67 -19.14 -18.45 0.85
N ILE A 68 -19.71 -19.56 0.36
CA ILE A 68 -19.06 -20.88 0.39
C ILE A 68 -17.76 -20.86 -0.43
N LEU A 69 -17.82 -20.32 -1.65
CA LEU A 69 -16.65 -20.26 -2.55
C LEU A 69 -15.57 -19.31 -2.03
N THR A 70 -15.96 -18.22 -1.38
CA THR A 70 -15.01 -17.31 -0.73
C THR A 70 -14.32 -17.99 0.46
N ALA A 71 -15.07 -18.74 1.29
CA ALA A 71 -14.50 -19.50 2.40
C ALA A 71 -13.50 -20.56 1.89
N ALA A 72 -13.89 -21.31 0.85
CA ALA A 72 -13.02 -22.30 0.22
C ALA A 72 -11.76 -21.67 -0.37
N HIS A 73 -11.89 -20.57 -1.11
CA HIS A 73 -10.74 -19.84 -1.64
C HIS A 73 -9.81 -19.39 -0.51
N THR A 74 -10.36 -18.77 0.53
CA THR A 74 -9.56 -18.24 1.65
C THR A 74 -8.79 -19.39 2.31
N ALA A 75 -9.45 -20.52 2.60
CA ALA A 75 -8.75 -21.70 3.12
C ALA A 75 -7.61 -22.20 2.20
N ILE A 76 -7.83 -22.24 0.89
CA ILE A 76 -6.79 -22.64 -0.09
C ILE A 76 -5.61 -21.66 -0.08
N LEU A 77 -5.89 -20.35 -0.09
CA LEU A 77 -4.86 -19.31 -0.07
C LEU A 77 -3.97 -19.43 1.18
N GLU A 78 -4.58 -19.66 2.33
CA GLU A 78 -3.87 -19.71 3.61
C GLU A 78 -3.07 -21.01 3.76
N ILE A 79 -3.60 -22.15 3.27
CA ILE A 79 -2.83 -23.39 3.15
C ILE A 79 -1.65 -23.18 2.20
N TYR A 80 -1.86 -22.49 1.08
CA TYR A 80 -0.80 -22.20 0.12
C TYR A 80 0.33 -21.38 0.77
N TYR A 81 0.00 -20.34 1.53
CA TYR A 81 0.98 -19.54 2.25
C TYR A 81 1.74 -20.31 3.32
N GLN A 82 1.04 -21.17 4.08
CA GLN A 82 1.65 -21.86 5.21
C GLN A 82 2.47 -23.09 4.81
N TRP A 83 2.11 -23.78 3.71
CA TRP A 83 2.64 -25.11 3.41
C TRP A 83 3.22 -25.30 2.00
N LEU A 84 2.89 -24.43 1.04
CA LEU A 84 3.23 -24.65 -0.38
C LEU A 84 4.14 -23.57 -0.98
N ALA A 85 4.61 -22.60 -0.21
CA ALA A 85 5.57 -21.60 -0.67
C ALA A 85 6.96 -22.25 -0.87
N PRO A 86 7.27 -22.75 -2.09
CA PRO A 86 8.51 -22.31 -2.75
C PRO A 86 8.38 -22.28 -4.29
N VAL A 87 7.43 -21.51 -4.85
CA VAL A 87 7.53 -21.09 -6.25
C VAL A 87 7.24 -19.59 -6.34
N GLY A 88 8.30 -18.79 -6.28
CA GLY A 88 8.25 -17.34 -6.52
C GLY A 88 8.06 -16.44 -5.29
N LEU A 89 7.98 -17.01 -4.09
CA LEU A 89 8.07 -16.30 -2.81
C LEU A 89 9.33 -16.78 -2.05
N PRO A 90 9.94 -15.97 -1.18
CA PRO A 90 11.05 -16.41 -0.32
C PRO A 90 10.65 -17.69 0.44
N GLN A 91 11.61 -18.60 0.67
CA GLN A 91 11.37 -19.93 1.26
C GLN A 91 10.73 -19.88 2.66
N GLU A 92 10.78 -18.72 3.31
CA GLU A 92 9.96 -18.36 4.46
C GLU A 92 9.34 -17.00 4.15
N PRO A 93 8.01 -16.82 4.20
CA PRO A 93 7.44 -15.50 4.02
C PRO A 93 7.82 -14.64 5.23
N GLU A 94 8.96 -13.95 5.13
CA GLU A 94 9.55 -13.05 6.14
C GLU A 94 8.55 -11.99 6.66
N TRP A 95 7.41 -11.79 5.97
CA TRP A 95 6.32 -10.85 6.29
C TRP A 95 5.02 -11.49 6.84
N LEU A 96 4.93 -12.80 7.03
CA LEU A 96 3.72 -13.49 7.55
C LEU A 96 4.01 -14.17 8.89
N ASP A 97 4.07 -13.41 9.98
CA ASP A 97 3.94 -14.04 11.31
C ASP A 97 2.52 -14.64 11.46
N PHE A 98 2.36 -15.62 12.36
CA PHE A 98 1.09 -16.33 12.54
C PHE A 98 -0.10 -15.39 12.82
N ASN A 99 0.14 -14.28 13.51
CA ASN A 99 -0.88 -13.29 13.85
C ASN A 99 -1.29 -12.48 12.61
N HIS A 100 -0.33 -12.05 11.81
CA HIS A 100 -0.57 -11.37 10.54
C HIS A 100 -1.31 -12.29 9.56
N LEU A 101 -0.98 -13.58 9.51
CA LEU A 101 -1.67 -14.53 8.64
C LEU A 101 -3.09 -14.85 9.13
N TRP A 102 -3.26 -15.31 10.36
CA TRP A 102 -4.54 -15.88 10.81
C TRP A 102 -5.51 -14.89 11.43
N VAL A 103 -5.02 -13.84 12.11
CA VAL A 103 -5.89 -12.93 12.87
C VAL A 103 -6.31 -11.74 12.04
N THR A 104 -5.40 -11.21 11.21
CA THR A 104 -5.71 -10.06 10.34
C THR A 104 -5.83 -10.48 8.88
N GLY A 105 -4.95 -11.36 8.38
CA GLY A 105 -4.90 -11.88 7.01
C GLY A 105 -6.19 -12.57 6.59
N VAL A 106 -6.50 -13.73 7.18
CA VAL A 106 -7.67 -14.55 6.83
C VAL A 106 -8.96 -13.73 6.79
N PRO A 107 -9.33 -12.94 7.82
CA PRO A 107 -10.61 -12.25 7.79
C PRO A 107 -10.60 -11.09 6.77
N ALA A 108 -9.48 -10.38 6.60
CA ALA A 108 -9.39 -9.32 5.60
C ALA A 108 -9.45 -9.87 4.16
N HIS A 109 -8.72 -10.95 3.88
CA HIS A 109 -8.77 -11.66 2.59
C HIS A 109 -10.18 -12.16 2.28
N PHE A 110 -10.82 -12.82 3.25
CA PHE A 110 -12.19 -13.31 3.09
C PHE A 110 -13.14 -12.16 2.73
N LEU A 111 -13.11 -11.06 3.48
CA LEU A 111 -14.00 -9.94 3.22
C LEU A 111 -13.70 -9.24 1.90
N ALA A 112 -12.43 -9.09 1.52
CA ALA A 112 -12.03 -8.46 0.25
C ALA A 112 -12.52 -9.28 -0.95
N ILE A 113 -12.30 -10.60 -0.91
CA ILE A 113 -12.76 -11.52 -1.96
C ILE A 113 -14.29 -11.56 -2.01
N LEU A 114 -14.95 -11.58 -0.84
CA LEU A 114 -16.41 -11.56 -0.77
C LEU A 114 -16.97 -10.26 -1.36
N ALA A 115 -16.39 -9.11 -1.03
CA ALA A 115 -16.76 -7.82 -1.61
C ALA A 115 -16.61 -7.82 -3.13
N GLY A 116 -15.48 -8.31 -3.65
CA GLY A 116 -15.26 -8.45 -5.08
C GLY A 116 -16.26 -9.38 -5.77
N TYR A 117 -16.58 -10.52 -5.14
CA TYR A 117 -17.63 -11.42 -5.61
C TYR A 117 -19.00 -10.74 -5.64
N LEU A 118 -19.37 -10.01 -4.58
CA LEU A 118 -20.66 -9.33 -4.48
C LEU A 118 -20.77 -8.19 -5.50
N LEU A 119 -19.69 -7.45 -5.73
CA LEU A 119 -19.59 -6.47 -6.81
C LEU A 119 -19.80 -7.14 -8.18
N ALA A 120 -19.09 -8.22 -8.47
CA ALA A 120 -19.26 -8.98 -9.71
C ALA A 120 -20.68 -9.52 -9.87
N LEU A 121 -21.29 -10.05 -8.79
CA LEU A 121 -22.66 -10.55 -8.78
C LEU A 121 -23.67 -9.43 -9.04
N TRP A 122 -23.48 -8.26 -8.43
CA TRP A 122 -24.31 -7.10 -8.68
C TRP A 122 -24.22 -6.64 -10.13
N LEU A 123 -23.01 -6.46 -10.66
CA LEU A 123 -22.79 -6.08 -12.06
C LEU A 123 -23.40 -7.11 -13.00
N TRP A 124 -23.22 -8.41 -12.72
CA TRP A 124 -23.79 -9.49 -13.51
C TRP A 124 -25.32 -9.44 -13.57
N ARG A 125 -25.99 -9.31 -12.41
CA ARG A 125 -27.45 -9.19 -12.31
C ARG A 125 -27.98 -7.93 -12.98
N ARG A 126 -27.14 -6.91 -13.09
CA ARG A 126 -27.48 -5.61 -13.64
C ARG A 126 -27.19 -5.50 -15.12
N ASN A 127 -26.42 -6.40 -15.74
CA ASN A 127 -25.93 -6.34 -17.13
C ASN A 127 -27.02 -6.43 -18.25
N HIS A 128 -28.27 -6.09 -17.94
CA HIS A 128 -29.39 -6.04 -18.88
C HIS A 128 -29.60 -4.70 -19.64
N PRO A 129 -29.10 -3.50 -19.25
CA PRO A 129 -29.38 -2.26 -19.97
C PRO A 129 -28.53 -2.07 -21.24
N ALA A 130 -27.48 -2.87 -21.47
CA ALA A 130 -26.68 -2.80 -22.70
C ALA A 130 -27.44 -3.32 -23.94
N GLN A 131 -28.42 -4.22 -23.76
CA GLN A 131 -29.24 -4.73 -24.88
C GLN A 131 -30.16 -3.65 -25.49
N GLN A 132 -30.35 -2.50 -24.83
CA GLN A 132 -31.11 -1.37 -25.39
C GLN A 132 -30.22 -0.27 -26.01
N ILE A 133 -28.91 -0.30 -25.79
CA ILE A 133 -27.94 0.63 -26.42
C ILE A 133 -27.54 0.15 -27.83
N GLU A 134 -27.96 -1.06 -28.24
CA GLU A 134 -27.65 -1.74 -29.51
C GLU A 134 -28.02 -0.98 -30.81
N ARG A 135 -28.60 0.23 -30.75
CA ARG A 135 -28.86 1.05 -31.94
C ARG A 135 -28.45 2.53 -31.84
N ALA A 136 -27.84 2.95 -30.73
CA ALA A 136 -27.34 4.33 -30.57
C ALA A 136 -25.81 4.34 -30.74
N GLU A 137 -25.40 4.73 -31.95
CA GLU A 137 -24.04 4.89 -32.48
C GLU A 137 -22.89 4.92 -31.44
N THR A 138 -22.07 3.86 -31.42
CA THR A 138 -20.87 3.66 -30.57
C THR A 138 -19.97 4.89 -30.45
N ARG A 139 -19.90 5.73 -31.50
CA ARG A 139 -19.17 7.00 -31.49
C ARG A 139 -19.63 7.95 -30.39
N TYR A 140 -20.93 8.08 -30.15
CA TYR A 140 -21.45 8.98 -29.12
C TYR A 140 -21.20 8.45 -27.71
N PHE A 141 -21.17 7.12 -27.56
CA PHE A 141 -20.79 6.49 -26.30
C PHE A 141 -19.33 6.76 -25.95
N ALA A 142 -18.43 6.61 -26.93
CA ALA A 142 -17.02 6.93 -26.74
C ALA A 142 -16.79 8.43 -26.47
N ILE A 143 -17.46 9.32 -27.21
CA ILE A 143 -17.40 10.77 -26.99
C ILE A 143 -17.90 11.13 -25.58
N TYR A 144 -19.00 10.54 -25.13
CA TYR A 144 -19.49 10.73 -23.77
C TYR A 144 -18.45 10.30 -22.73
N GLY A 145 -17.86 9.11 -22.89
CA GLY A 145 -16.82 8.62 -21.99
C GLY A 145 -15.66 9.60 -21.89
N LEU A 146 -15.15 10.06 -23.03
CA LEU A 146 -14.04 11.01 -23.08
C LEU A 146 -14.38 12.35 -22.42
N LEU A 147 -15.55 12.93 -22.73
CA LEU A 147 -16.00 14.20 -22.14
C LEU A 147 -16.21 14.10 -20.64
N ALA A 148 -16.89 13.03 -20.18
CA ALA A 148 -17.11 12.81 -18.76
C ALA A 148 -15.77 12.66 -18.04
N THR A 149 -14.85 11.84 -18.55
CA THR A 149 -13.51 11.68 -17.97
C THR A 149 -12.75 13.00 -17.93
N ALA A 150 -12.70 13.76 -19.03
CA ALA A 150 -11.99 15.04 -19.06
C ALA A 150 -12.51 16.01 -18.00
N LEU A 151 -13.84 16.09 -17.82
CA LEU A 151 -14.46 16.92 -16.79
C LEU A 151 -14.12 16.42 -15.38
N ILE A 152 -14.15 15.10 -15.14
CA ILE A 152 -13.75 14.54 -13.85
C ILE A 152 -12.30 14.91 -13.53
N VAL A 153 -11.37 14.69 -14.47
CA VAL A 153 -9.94 14.93 -14.26
C VAL A 153 -9.64 16.41 -14.04
N VAL A 154 -10.34 17.30 -14.74
CA VAL A 154 -10.23 18.76 -14.51
C VAL A 154 -10.69 19.13 -13.11
N VAL A 155 -11.85 18.62 -12.68
CA VAL A 155 -12.34 18.87 -11.31
C VAL A 155 -11.39 18.29 -10.29
N ASP A 156 -10.82 17.12 -10.54
CA ASP A 156 -9.85 16.45 -9.65
C ASP A 156 -8.51 17.20 -9.56
N GLY A 157 -8.01 17.72 -10.69
CA GLY A 157 -6.82 18.56 -10.71
C GLY A 157 -6.99 19.85 -9.89
N VAL A 158 -8.18 20.44 -9.89
CA VAL A 158 -8.45 21.64 -9.08
C VAL A 158 -8.74 21.28 -7.62
N LEU A 159 -9.74 20.45 -7.37
CA LEU A 159 -10.21 20.14 -6.03
C LEU A 159 -9.16 19.33 -5.26
N THR A 160 -8.73 18.20 -5.80
CA THR A 160 -7.86 17.28 -5.08
C THR A 160 -6.43 17.80 -5.06
N GLN A 161 -5.88 18.14 -6.22
CA GLN A 161 -4.46 18.45 -6.33
C GLN A 161 -4.16 19.88 -5.84
N MET A 162 -4.84 20.90 -6.38
CA MET A 162 -4.56 22.28 -6.00
C MET A 162 -5.15 22.68 -4.63
N VAL A 163 -6.37 22.26 -4.29
CA VAL A 163 -7.02 22.70 -3.03
C VAL A 163 -6.65 21.79 -1.85
N LEU A 164 -6.83 20.47 -1.97
CA LEU A 164 -6.64 19.56 -0.84
C LEU A 164 -5.16 19.19 -0.62
N LEU A 165 -4.43 18.86 -1.68
CA LEU A 165 -3.02 18.47 -1.60
C LEU A 165 -2.07 19.67 -1.72
N ARG A 166 -2.57 20.83 -2.15
CA ARG A 166 -1.78 22.05 -2.38
C ARG A 166 -0.54 21.80 -3.24
N ASP A 167 -0.70 20.94 -4.24
CA ASP A 167 0.37 20.60 -5.18
C ASP A 167 -0.06 20.83 -6.63
N PHE A 168 0.93 21.03 -7.49
CA PHE A 168 0.69 21.09 -8.91
C PHE A 168 0.65 19.67 -9.47
N PRO A 169 -0.47 19.24 -10.09
CA PRO A 169 -0.61 17.88 -10.58
C PRO A 169 0.40 17.49 -11.67
N GLY A 170 0.81 18.45 -12.50
CA GLY A 170 1.64 18.15 -13.66
C GLY A 170 0.90 17.54 -14.84
N ILE A 171 1.53 17.57 -16.01
CA ILE A 171 0.95 16.98 -17.23
C ILE A 171 0.79 15.47 -17.13
N THR A 172 1.69 14.80 -16.40
CA THR A 172 1.66 13.34 -16.19
C THR A 172 0.39 12.91 -15.48
N PHE A 173 -0.05 13.66 -14.46
CA PHE A 173 -1.31 13.42 -13.76
C PHE A 173 -2.50 13.43 -14.74
N PHE A 174 -2.64 14.49 -15.54
CA PHE A 174 -3.76 14.61 -16.48
C PHE A 174 -3.78 13.48 -17.50
N VAL A 175 -2.62 13.15 -18.09
CA VAL A 175 -2.53 12.07 -19.08
C VAL A 175 -2.90 10.72 -18.47
N GLN A 176 -2.33 10.37 -17.33
CA GLN A 176 -2.59 9.09 -16.66
C GLN A 176 -4.04 8.97 -16.20
N HIS A 177 -4.58 10.01 -15.57
CA HIS A 177 -5.95 9.99 -15.07
C HIS A 177 -6.98 9.96 -16.22
N ILE A 178 -6.69 10.61 -17.37
CA ILE A 178 -7.53 10.49 -18.56
C ILE A 178 -7.49 9.07 -19.14
N LEU A 179 -6.30 8.48 -19.30
CA LEU A 179 -6.17 7.13 -19.86
C LEU A 179 -6.91 6.08 -19.02
N ILE A 180 -6.71 6.11 -17.71
CA ILE A 180 -7.37 5.20 -16.75
C ILE A 180 -8.87 5.50 -16.69
N GLY A 181 -9.21 6.78 -16.49
CA GLY A 181 -10.60 7.21 -16.29
C GLY A 181 -11.47 6.99 -17.51
N PHE A 182 -10.94 7.13 -18.72
CA PHE A 182 -11.70 6.93 -19.95
C PHE A 182 -12.15 5.47 -20.10
N VAL A 183 -11.19 4.55 -19.99
CA VAL A 183 -11.47 3.11 -20.06
C VAL A 183 -12.44 2.71 -18.95
N PHE A 184 -12.20 3.19 -17.72
CA PHE A 184 -13.08 2.91 -16.59
C PHE A 184 -14.49 3.44 -16.80
N VAL A 185 -14.68 4.71 -17.15
CA VAL A 185 -16.00 5.34 -17.34
C VAL A 185 -16.78 4.62 -18.44
N CYS A 186 -16.14 4.26 -19.55
CA CYS A 186 -16.76 3.49 -20.62
C CYS A 186 -17.16 2.09 -20.13
N ALA A 187 -16.25 1.31 -19.55
CA ALA A 187 -16.55 -0.03 -19.05
C ALA A 187 -17.67 0.02 -18.00
N TRP A 188 -17.54 0.89 -17.01
CA TRP A 188 -18.52 1.04 -15.94
C TRP A 188 -19.90 1.44 -16.46
N THR A 189 -19.96 2.41 -17.38
CA THR A 189 -21.23 2.82 -17.97
C THR A 189 -21.88 1.68 -18.75
N ALA A 190 -21.09 0.85 -19.44
CA ALA A 190 -21.61 -0.29 -20.19
C ALA A 190 -22.22 -1.37 -19.27
N TYR A 191 -21.58 -1.67 -18.14
CA TYR A 191 -22.03 -2.74 -17.23
C TYR A 191 -23.03 -2.27 -16.16
N ALA A 192 -22.75 -1.16 -15.49
CA ALA A 192 -23.56 -0.63 -14.38
C ALA A 192 -24.64 0.37 -14.85
N GLY A 193 -24.52 0.91 -16.07
CA GLY A 193 -25.45 1.89 -16.62
C GLY A 193 -25.35 3.29 -16.00
N VAL A 194 -26.05 4.25 -16.59
CA VAL A 194 -26.04 5.69 -16.22
C VAL A 194 -27.04 6.09 -15.13
N GLY A 195 -27.74 5.13 -14.50
CA GLY A 195 -28.69 5.43 -13.43
C GLY A 195 -28.00 5.94 -12.16
N ARG A 196 -28.75 6.55 -11.23
CA ARG A 196 -28.20 7.15 -10.00
C ARG A 196 -27.24 6.22 -9.23
N ILE A 197 -27.63 4.96 -9.05
CA ILE A 197 -26.80 3.96 -8.35
C ILE A 197 -25.51 3.68 -9.14
N GLY A 198 -25.60 3.51 -10.47
CA GLY A 198 -24.44 3.28 -11.33
C GLY A 198 -23.47 4.47 -11.30
N TRP A 199 -23.99 5.70 -11.31
CA TRP A 199 -23.19 6.93 -11.20
C TRP A 199 -22.49 7.06 -9.83
N ILE A 200 -23.20 6.86 -8.71
CA ILE A 200 -22.61 7.00 -7.37
C ILE A 200 -21.55 5.91 -7.14
N VAL A 201 -21.90 4.65 -7.39
CA VAL A 201 -20.97 3.52 -7.19
C VAL A 201 -19.81 3.59 -8.19
N GLY A 202 -20.07 4.06 -9.43
CA GLY A 202 -19.01 4.28 -10.41
C GLY A 202 -18.03 5.36 -9.99
N SER A 203 -18.53 6.45 -9.41
CA SER A 203 -17.68 7.53 -8.89
C SER A 203 -16.83 7.02 -7.72
N LEU A 204 -17.40 6.22 -6.83
CA LEU A 204 -16.68 5.57 -5.73
C LEU A 204 -15.58 4.66 -6.27
N MET A 205 -15.90 3.79 -7.24
CA MET A 205 -14.96 2.84 -7.80
C MET A 205 -13.86 3.54 -8.62
N LEU A 206 -14.16 4.60 -9.37
CA LEU A 206 -13.16 5.40 -10.07
C LEU A 206 -12.19 6.07 -9.09
N ALA A 207 -12.72 6.64 -8.00
CA ALA A 207 -11.89 7.22 -6.94
C ALA A 207 -10.96 6.17 -6.33
N LEU A 208 -11.47 4.96 -6.05
CA LEU A 208 -10.64 3.84 -5.58
C LEU A 208 -9.57 3.44 -6.60
N VAL A 209 -9.88 3.42 -7.90
CA VAL A 209 -8.88 3.11 -8.96
C VAL A 209 -7.75 4.14 -8.95
N TRP A 210 -8.08 5.43 -8.86
CA TRP A 210 -7.05 6.48 -8.81
C TRP A 210 -6.29 6.48 -7.48
N THR A 211 -6.93 6.22 -6.35
CA THR A 211 -6.25 6.04 -5.06
C THR A 211 -5.25 4.88 -5.14
N ALA A 212 -5.66 3.75 -5.71
CA ALA A 212 -4.77 2.61 -5.93
C ALA A 212 -3.59 2.96 -6.83
N TYR A 213 -3.85 3.65 -7.94
CA TYR A 213 -2.80 4.11 -8.83
C TYR A 213 -1.81 5.03 -8.10
N ASN A 214 -2.31 5.99 -7.33
CA ASN A 214 -1.48 6.93 -6.56
C ASN A 214 -0.72 6.24 -5.41
N MET A 215 -1.24 5.13 -4.89
CA MET A 215 -0.58 4.32 -3.88
C MET A 215 0.70 3.65 -4.41
N TYR A 216 0.65 3.13 -5.64
CA TYR A 216 1.75 2.33 -6.21
C TYR A 216 2.61 3.08 -7.23
N LEU A 217 2.01 3.92 -8.08
CA LEU A 217 2.61 4.42 -9.32
C LEU A 217 2.38 5.91 -9.61
N GLY A 218 1.68 6.65 -8.75
CA GLY A 218 1.33 8.06 -9.00
C GLY A 218 2.23 9.06 -8.26
N PRO A 219 3.40 9.43 -8.82
CA PRO A 219 4.22 10.49 -8.26
C PRO A 219 3.55 11.86 -8.44
N ARG A 220 3.75 12.75 -7.47
CA ARG A 220 3.33 14.16 -7.49
C ARG A 220 4.52 15.09 -7.71
N GLY A 221 4.22 16.32 -8.14
CA GLY A 221 5.20 17.39 -8.35
C GLY A 221 5.92 17.37 -9.70
N LEU A 222 5.72 16.37 -10.55
CA LEU A 222 6.33 16.32 -11.88
C LEU A 222 5.69 17.35 -12.85
N PRO A 223 6.43 17.86 -13.85
CA PRO A 223 7.88 17.74 -14.05
C PRO A 223 8.68 18.77 -13.23
N LEU A 224 8.02 19.61 -12.44
CA LEU A 224 8.63 20.79 -11.82
C LEU A 224 9.52 20.46 -10.61
N ARG A 225 9.34 19.29 -10.00
CA ARG A 225 10.01 18.86 -8.77
C ARG A 225 10.37 17.37 -8.84
N PRO A 226 11.32 16.88 -8.01
CA PRO A 226 11.54 15.46 -7.83
C PRO A 226 10.23 14.74 -7.45
N PRO A 227 10.01 13.49 -7.90
CA PRO A 227 8.78 12.77 -7.63
C PRO A 227 8.59 12.59 -6.11
N THR A 228 7.37 12.87 -5.64
CA THR A 228 6.96 12.56 -4.27
C THR A 228 5.75 11.64 -4.28
N TYR A 229 5.68 10.70 -3.34
CA TYR A 229 4.59 9.73 -3.27
C TYR A 229 3.67 10.06 -2.08
N SER A 230 2.38 9.83 -2.25
CA SER A 230 1.40 10.10 -1.19
C SER A 230 1.51 9.07 -0.07
N GLY A 231 1.60 9.56 1.17
CA GLY A 231 1.46 8.74 2.38
C GLY A 231 0.00 8.43 2.68
N TYR A 232 -0.26 7.70 3.78
CA TYR A 232 -1.60 7.22 4.14
C TYR A 232 -2.66 8.34 4.22
N GLU A 233 -2.38 9.45 4.90
CA GLU A 233 -3.34 10.56 5.01
C GLU A 233 -3.62 11.23 3.66
N ASP A 234 -2.57 11.51 2.88
CA ASP A 234 -2.70 12.12 1.57
C ASP A 234 -3.54 11.23 0.64
N LEU A 235 -3.39 9.92 0.72
CA LEU A 235 -4.19 8.97 -0.07
C LEU A 235 -5.64 8.92 0.41
N TRP A 236 -5.87 8.62 1.69
CA TRP A 236 -7.19 8.22 2.18
C TRP A 236 -8.06 9.37 2.69
N TRP A 237 -7.45 10.44 3.19
CA TRP A 237 -8.17 11.59 3.75
C TRP A 237 -8.24 12.78 2.80
N ARG A 238 -7.40 12.83 1.77
CA ARG A 238 -7.36 13.94 0.80
C ARG A 238 -7.64 13.47 -0.61
N SER A 239 -6.83 12.56 -1.14
CA SER A 239 -6.93 12.09 -2.53
C SER A 239 -8.22 11.34 -2.79
N PHE A 240 -8.55 10.35 -1.97
CA PHE A 240 -9.76 9.54 -2.14
C PHE A 240 -11.06 10.36 -2.05
N PRO A 241 -11.31 11.16 -0.99
CA PRO A 241 -12.52 11.97 -0.91
C PRO A 241 -12.59 13.03 -2.02
N GLY A 242 -11.45 13.66 -2.34
CA GLY A 242 -11.34 14.62 -3.43
C GLY A 242 -11.71 13.98 -4.77
N ALA A 243 -11.09 12.85 -5.12
CA ALA A 243 -11.38 12.09 -6.33
C ALA A 243 -12.83 11.62 -6.39
N PHE A 244 -13.42 11.20 -5.26
CA PHE A 244 -14.81 10.77 -5.22
C PHE A 244 -15.77 11.93 -5.51
N VAL A 245 -15.57 13.10 -4.89
CA VAL A 245 -16.38 14.30 -5.15
C VAL A 245 -16.18 14.77 -6.60
N SER A 246 -14.94 14.77 -7.08
CA SER A 246 -14.61 15.12 -8.47
C SER A 246 -15.29 14.19 -9.47
N ALA A 247 -15.30 12.88 -9.20
CA ALA A 247 -16.00 11.89 -10.02
C ALA A 247 -17.52 12.12 -10.00
N LEU A 248 -18.12 12.39 -8.84
CA LEU A 248 -19.54 12.71 -8.76
C LEU A 248 -19.89 13.93 -9.62
N VAL A 249 -19.18 15.05 -9.41
CA VAL A 249 -19.46 16.33 -10.09
C VAL A 249 -19.16 16.24 -11.58
N GLY A 250 -17.96 15.79 -11.97
CA GLY A 250 -17.52 15.72 -13.36
C GLY A 250 -18.38 14.78 -14.19
N TRP A 251 -18.74 13.61 -13.63
CA TRP A 251 -19.58 12.64 -14.34
C TRP A 251 -21.03 13.13 -14.48
N TRP A 252 -21.56 13.82 -13.46
CA TRP A 252 -22.87 14.48 -13.55
C TRP A 252 -22.89 15.57 -14.63
N LEU A 253 -21.86 16.44 -14.66
CA LEU A 253 -21.70 17.47 -15.69
C LEU A 253 -21.61 16.87 -17.09
N GLY A 254 -20.82 15.80 -17.28
CA GLY A 254 -20.72 15.08 -18.54
C GLY A 254 -22.07 14.53 -19.01
N GLY A 255 -22.84 13.90 -18.10
CA GLY A 255 -24.18 13.41 -18.39
C GLY A 255 -25.18 14.52 -18.70
N TYR A 256 -25.08 15.66 -18.02
CA TYR A 256 -25.92 16.84 -18.25
C TYR A 256 -25.66 17.46 -19.64
N LEU A 257 -24.39 17.65 -20.00
CA LEU A 257 -23.99 18.20 -21.29
C LEU A 257 -24.45 17.30 -22.45
N MET A 258 -24.30 15.99 -22.33
CA MET A 258 -24.77 15.06 -23.38
C MET A 258 -26.28 15.10 -23.58
N LYS A 259 -27.08 15.32 -22.52
CA LYS A 259 -28.53 15.51 -22.66
C LYS A 259 -28.89 16.80 -23.40
N ARG A 260 -28.03 17.81 -23.34
CA ARG A 260 -28.17 19.10 -24.03
C ARG A 260 -27.43 19.17 -25.37
N ARG A 261 -27.04 18.03 -25.96
CA ARG A 261 -26.24 17.92 -27.22
C ARG A 261 -26.72 18.76 -28.42
N ARG A 262 -27.99 19.15 -28.49
CA ARG A 262 -28.53 20.03 -29.55
C ARG A 262 -28.19 21.52 -29.34
N ASN A 263 -27.78 21.90 -28.13
CA ASN A 263 -27.42 23.25 -27.71
C ASN A 263 -25.99 23.31 -27.16
N LEU A 264 -25.13 22.34 -27.48
CA LEU A 264 -23.71 22.42 -27.15
C LEU A 264 -23.06 23.42 -28.11
N GLU A 265 -23.28 24.69 -27.82
CA GLU A 265 -22.54 25.79 -28.44
C GLU A 265 -21.06 25.66 -28.06
N TRP A 266 -20.21 26.27 -28.88
CA TRP A 266 -18.75 26.37 -28.69
C TRP A 266 -18.31 26.75 -27.26
N THR A 267 -19.21 27.32 -26.45
CA THR A 267 -19.05 27.59 -25.02
C THR A 267 -18.72 26.36 -24.17
N GLY A 268 -19.25 25.17 -24.46
CA GLY A 268 -18.92 23.95 -23.72
C GLY A 268 -17.46 23.52 -23.92
N VAL A 269 -17.01 23.57 -25.18
CA VAL A 269 -15.62 23.29 -25.58
C VAL A 269 -14.68 24.38 -25.07
N ALA A 270 -15.09 25.65 -25.17
CA ALA A 270 -14.32 26.79 -24.68
C ALA A 270 -14.16 26.76 -23.15
N MET A 271 -15.19 26.38 -22.39
CA MET A 271 -15.10 26.23 -20.94
C MET A 271 -14.14 25.10 -20.55
N THR A 272 -14.20 23.94 -21.22
CA THR A 272 -13.22 22.86 -20.97
C THR A 272 -11.79 23.29 -21.31
N LEU A 273 -11.60 24.02 -22.42
CA LEU A 273 -10.29 24.56 -22.80
C LEU A 273 -9.79 25.66 -21.85
N LEU A 274 -10.67 26.51 -21.33
CA LEU A 274 -10.34 27.56 -20.36
C LEU A 274 -9.96 26.95 -19.00
N PHE A 275 -10.70 25.94 -18.55
CA PHE A 275 -10.38 25.21 -17.32
C PHE A 275 -9.08 24.40 -17.45
N LEU A 276 -8.81 23.81 -18.63
CA LEU A 276 -7.50 23.24 -18.92
C LEU A 276 -6.43 24.34 -18.86
N ALA A 277 -6.62 25.49 -19.50
CA ALA A 277 -5.64 26.59 -19.49
C ALA A 277 -5.30 27.09 -18.07
N VAL A 278 -6.30 27.20 -17.18
CA VAL A 278 -6.08 27.58 -15.77
C VAL A 278 -5.41 26.47 -14.96
N ALA A 279 -5.79 25.20 -15.20
CA ALA A 279 -5.16 24.05 -14.55
C ALA A 279 -3.70 23.83 -14.99
N PHE A 280 -3.31 24.39 -16.14
CA PHE A 280 -1.97 24.31 -16.73
C PHE A 280 -1.07 25.51 -16.36
N ASP A 281 -1.52 26.51 -15.60
CA ASP A 281 -0.68 27.67 -15.25
C ASP A 281 0.46 27.27 -14.27
N PRO A 282 1.73 27.23 -14.71
CA PRO A 282 2.86 26.84 -13.87
C PRO A 282 3.17 27.88 -12.78
N ALA A 283 2.76 29.13 -12.96
CA ALA A 283 3.07 30.22 -12.04
C ALA A 283 2.33 30.05 -10.70
N PHE A 284 1.11 29.53 -10.72
CA PHE A 284 0.35 29.21 -9.50
C PHE A 284 0.99 28.06 -8.72
N GLY A 285 1.38 26.98 -9.42
CA GLY A 285 2.01 25.80 -8.82
C GLY A 285 3.36 26.06 -8.15
N GLN A 286 4.12 27.06 -8.62
CA GLN A 286 5.40 27.46 -8.00
C GLN A 286 5.23 28.19 -6.67
N THR A 287 4.07 28.77 -6.38
CA THR A 287 3.81 29.55 -5.15
C THR A 287 3.23 28.73 -4.00
N LEU A 288 2.82 27.48 -4.25
CA LEU A 288 2.24 26.62 -3.22
C LEU A 288 3.34 26.05 -2.31
N PRO A 289 3.19 26.18 -0.97
CA PRO A 289 4.15 25.65 -0.01
C PRO A 289 4.25 24.13 -0.12
N VAL A 290 5.47 23.62 -0.01
CA VAL A 290 5.78 22.19 -0.07
C VAL A 290 5.26 21.51 1.19
N GLU A 291 4.07 20.91 1.13
CA GLU A 291 3.79 19.79 2.03
C GLU A 291 4.52 18.57 1.47
N LYS A 292 5.68 18.25 2.05
CA LYS A 292 6.28 16.93 1.86
C LYS A 292 5.20 15.95 2.31
N GLY A 293 4.77 15.05 1.42
CA GLY A 293 3.88 13.97 1.79
C GLY A 293 4.54 13.12 2.87
N THR A 294 4.23 13.37 4.13
CA THR A 294 4.86 12.68 5.25
C THR A 294 3.82 12.40 6.31
N ASN A 295 3.25 11.21 6.22
CA ASN A 295 2.51 10.54 7.29
C ASN A 295 2.95 9.07 7.38
N ALA A 296 4.27 8.90 7.41
CA ALA A 296 4.91 7.66 7.79
C ALA A 296 4.52 7.28 9.22
N LEU A 297 4.59 5.99 9.55
CA LEU A 297 4.55 5.56 10.93
C LEU A 297 5.85 6.04 11.60
N LEU A 298 5.72 6.92 12.58
CA LEU A 298 6.86 7.53 13.26
C LEU A 298 7.17 6.76 14.55
N ALA A 299 8.41 6.33 14.69
CA ALA A 299 8.92 5.76 15.93
C ALA A 299 10.24 6.40 16.33
N GLY A 300 10.55 6.38 17.62
CA GLY A 300 11.81 6.86 18.12
C GLY A 300 12.20 6.23 19.44
N ALA A 301 13.50 6.20 19.70
CA ALA A 301 14.04 5.65 20.92
C ALA A 301 15.28 6.42 21.39
N ARG A 302 15.52 6.41 22.70
CA ARG A 302 16.74 6.93 23.32
C ARG A 302 17.25 5.97 24.38
N ALA A 303 18.58 5.90 24.48
CA ALA A 303 19.26 5.23 25.58
C ALA A 303 20.52 6.02 25.93
N SER A 304 20.88 6.05 27.21
CA SER A 304 22.03 6.78 27.72
C SER A 304 22.65 6.10 28.95
N GLY A 305 23.91 6.43 29.23
CA GLY A 305 24.65 5.93 30.38
C GLY A 305 25.53 4.72 30.05
N GLU A 306 25.67 3.82 31.03
CA GLU A 306 26.51 2.64 30.93
C GLU A 306 25.95 1.62 29.93
N GLY A 307 26.84 1.05 29.13
CA GLY A 307 26.56 -0.01 28.19
C GLY A 307 27.75 -0.93 28.02
N MET A 308 27.69 -1.79 27.01
CA MET A 308 28.73 -2.76 26.70
C MET A 308 29.04 -2.76 25.20
N ARG A 309 30.32 -2.88 24.87
CA ARG A 309 30.81 -3.16 23.51
C ARG A 309 31.25 -4.62 23.45
N VAL A 310 30.78 -5.38 22.45
CA VAL A 310 31.27 -6.73 22.16
C VAL A 310 32.63 -6.65 21.50
N VAL A 311 33.57 -7.48 21.95
CA VAL A 311 34.95 -7.51 21.46
C VAL A 311 35.41 -8.92 21.10
N GLY A 312 36.46 -9.00 20.28
CA GLY A 312 37.06 -10.25 19.82
C GLY A 312 36.52 -10.73 18.46
N PRO A 313 36.87 -11.96 18.05
CA PRO A 313 36.63 -12.41 16.68
C PRO A 313 35.17 -12.72 16.36
N ASP A 314 34.30 -12.89 17.37
CA ASP A 314 32.87 -13.19 17.17
C ASP A 314 32.00 -12.00 17.61
N PRO A 315 31.40 -11.23 16.67
CA PRO A 315 30.58 -10.08 16.99
C PRO A 315 29.31 -10.44 17.76
N THR A 316 28.94 -11.71 17.85
CA THR A 316 27.72 -12.16 18.56
C THR A 316 28.01 -12.73 19.95
N ASN A 317 29.27 -12.78 20.37
CA ASN A 317 29.65 -13.32 21.67
C ASN A 317 29.45 -12.29 22.79
N MET A 318 28.21 -12.16 23.27
CA MET A 318 27.83 -11.23 24.36
C MET A 318 28.53 -11.49 25.71
N LYS A 319 29.37 -12.54 25.82
CA LYS A 319 30.20 -12.81 27.01
C LYS A 319 31.56 -12.11 26.96
N SER A 320 32.03 -11.69 25.79
CA SER A 320 33.30 -10.99 25.63
C SER A 320 33.02 -9.52 25.36
N THR A 321 33.04 -8.70 26.42
CA THR A 321 32.66 -7.30 26.33
C THR A 321 33.60 -6.35 27.07
N GLN A 322 33.56 -5.09 26.68
CA GLN A 322 34.17 -3.96 27.37
C GLN A 322 33.09 -2.94 27.75
N PRO A 323 33.23 -2.24 28.89
CA PRO A 323 32.28 -1.22 29.27
C PRO A 323 32.33 -0.02 28.32
N ILE A 324 31.19 0.59 28.10
CA ILE A 324 31.07 1.89 27.45
C ILE A 324 30.24 2.84 28.30
N ASN A 325 30.40 4.14 28.05
CA ASN A 325 29.48 5.16 28.54
C ASN A 325 29.13 6.09 27.37
N GLY A 326 27.84 6.38 27.18
CA GLY A 326 27.41 7.20 26.05
C GLY A 326 25.92 7.23 25.86
N GLU A 327 25.49 7.75 24.73
CA GLU A 327 24.08 7.90 24.37
C GLU A 327 23.81 7.54 22.92
N ILE A 328 22.56 7.17 22.65
CA ILE A 328 22.01 6.97 21.31
C ILE A 328 20.61 7.56 21.22
N SER A 329 20.34 8.26 20.13
CA SER A 329 19.01 8.77 19.76
C SER A 329 18.64 8.27 18.37
N ILE A 330 17.43 7.74 18.27
CA ILE A 330 16.87 7.12 17.06
C ILE A 330 15.55 7.81 16.74
N GLU A 331 15.44 8.33 15.52
CA GLU A 331 14.19 8.82 14.93
C GLU A 331 13.98 8.06 13.62
N THR A 332 12.78 7.50 13.42
CA THR A 332 12.46 6.69 12.23
C THR A 332 11.08 7.02 11.69
N SER A 333 10.91 6.73 10.41
CA SER A 333 9.72 6.99 9.61
C SER A 333 9.56 5.81 8.66
N GLU A 334 8.70 4.86 9.00
CA GLU A 334 8.35 3.71 8.16
C GLU A 334 7.19 4.10 7.21
N MET A 335 7.39 3.94 5.91
CA MET A 335 6.42 4.35 4.88
C MET A 335 5.65 3.17 4.27
N GLY A 336 5.52 2.09 5.04
CA GLY A 336 5.03 0.80 4.56
C GLY A 336 6.15 0.01 3.89
N ASN A 337 6.10 -1.32 4.01
CA ASN A 337 6.92 -2.28 3.26
C ASN A 337 6.55 -2.30 1.76
N ARG A 338 6.52 -1.12 1.13
CA ARG A 338 6.21 -0.92 -0.28
C ARG A 338 7.43 -1.34 -1.08
N TRP A 339 7.40 -2.55 -1.63
CA TRP A 339 8.42 -2.99 -2.57
C TRP A 339 8.25 -2.21 -3.88
N SER A 340 8.77 -0.98 -3.93
CA SER A 340 8.92 -0.23 -5.16
C SER A 340 10.40 -0.16 -5.52
N HIS A 341 10.78 -0.79 -6.64
CA HIS A 341 12.12 -0.67 -7.21
C HIS A 341 12.53 0.78 -7.53
N VAL A 342 11.59 1.73 -7.43
CA VAL A 342 11.76 3.10 -7.91
C VAL A 342 12.28 4.05 -6.83
N GLN A 343 12.04 3.79 -5.52
CA GLN A 343 12.64 4.58 -4.44
C GLN A 343 12.38 3.99 -3.05
N ASN A 344 13.39 4.10 -2.18
CA ASN A 344 13.23 3.91 -0.74
C ASN A 344 12.50 5.11 -0.14
N THR A 345 11.38 4.87 0.53
CA THR A 345 10.58 5.93 1.14
C THR A 345 10.78 6.04 2.65
N ASP A 346 11.54 5.13 3.27
CA ASP A 346 11.79 5.20 4.71
C ASP A 346 12.67 6.38 5.07
N GLY A 347 12.53 6.84 6.31
CA GLY A 347 13.36 7.88 6.89
C GLY A 347 13.99 7.38 8.19
N MET A 348 15.26 7.74 8.40
CA MET A 348 15.93 7.52 9.67
C MET A 348 16.88 8.67 10.00
N ARG A 349 17.04 8.90 11.29
CA ARG A 349 18.10 9.73 11.86
C ARG A 349 18.54 9.08 13.15
N VAL A 350 19.73 8.51 13.12
CA VAL A 350 20.40 7.95 14.28
C VAL A 350 21.64 8.77 14.58
N ARG A 351 21.83 9.08 15.86
CA ARG A 351 23.08 9.63 16.40
C ARG A 351 23.47 8.84 17.62
N ALA A 352 24.68 8.33 17.65
CA ALA A 352 25.25 7.67 18.82
C ALA A 352 26.62 8.26 19.13
N THR A 353 26.87 8.53 20.41
CA THR A 353 28.16 9.02 20.91
C THR A 353 28.52 8.23 22.15
N PHE A 354 29.68 7.58 22.17
CA PHE A 354 30.12 6.81 23.34
C PHE A 354 31.63 6.71 23.43
N THR A 355 32.12 6.41 24.63
CA THR A 355 33.53 6.11 24.89
C THR A 355 33.71 4.62 25.12
N SER A 356 34.76 4.03 24.54
CA SER A 356 35.16 2.63 24.78
C SER A 356 36.69 2.58 24.92
N GLY A 357 37.17 2.25 26.12
CA GLY A 357 38.57 2.49 26.47
C GLY A 357 38.89 3.98 26.39
N ASP A 358 40.00 4.32 25.73
CA ASP A 358 40.45 5.71 25.53
C ASP A 358 39.85 6.39 24.29
N ALA A 359 39.09 5.65 23.47
CA ALA A 359 38.56 6.14 22.20
C ALA A 359 37.13 6.69 22.34
N GLN A 360 36.88 7.82 21.68
CA GLN A 360 35.56 8.42 21.54
C GLN A 360 34.98 8.12 20.15
N TYR A 361 33.74 7.64 20.10
CA TYR A 361 33.04 7.31 18.86
C TYR A 361 31.86 8.26 18.62
N GLU A 362 31.67 8.65 17.37
CA GLU A 362 30.44 9.29 16.88
C GLU A 362 29.92 8.51 15.68
N ILE A 363 28.67 8.07 15.72
CA ILE A 363 28.02 7.36 14.61
C ILE A 363 26.78 8.14 14.21
N THR A 364 26.66 8.43 12.91
CA THR A 364 25.46 9.05 12.33
C THR A 364 24.91 8.16 11.23
N VAL A 365 23.61 7.89 11.26
CA VAL A 365 22.89 7.13 10.21
C VAL A 365 21.70 7.95 9.76
N ASP A 366 21.70 8.39 8.50
CA ASP A 366 20.64 9.22 7.92
C ASP A 366 20.13 8.69 6.56
N LYS A 367 20.71 7.59 6.09
CA LYS A 367 20.37 6.97 4.81
C LYS A 367 19.89 5.53 5.03
N PRO A 368 18.61 5.24 4.79
CA PRO A 368 18.09 3.88 4.89
C PRO A 368 18.71 2.94 3.84
N MET A 369 18.87 1.67 4.20
CA MET A 369 19.37 0.61 3.35
C MET A 369 18.19 -0.11 2.67
N PRO A 370 17.95 0.11 1.36
CA PRO A 370 16.79 -0.46 0.68
C PRO A 370 16.87 -1.98 0.53
N ARG A 371 18.09 -2.52 0.49
CA ARG A 371 18.35 -3.95 0.38
C ARG A 371 19.69 -4.27 0.99
N HIS A 372 19.79 -5.47 1.57
CA HIS A 372 21.08 -6.05 1.91
C HIS A 372 22.03 -6.04 0.71
N PRO A 373 23.31 -5.65 0.84
CA PRO A 373 24.24 -5.50 -0.29
C PRO A 373 24.40 -6.78 -1.12
N LEU A 374 24.38 -7.93 -0.45
CA LEU A 374 24.45 -9.25 -1.07
C LEU A 374 23.07 -9.90 -1.30
N GLY A 375 21.99 -9.21 -0.92
CA GLY A 375 20.62 -9.69 -1.05
C GLY A 375 20.31 -10.96 -0.24
N GLN A 376 21.01 -11.17 0.87
CA GLN A 376 20.93 -12.37 1.71
C GLN A 376 19.65 -12.42 2.55
N TYR A 377 19.17 -11.26 3.00
CA TYR A 377 17.95 -11.12 3.79
C TYR A 377 17.26 -9.77 3.49
N THR A 378 16.01 -9.61 3.90
CA THR A 378 15.28 -8.34 3.80
C THR A 378 15.79 -7.30 4.78
N THR A 379 15.92 -6.06 4.34
CA THR A 379 16.16 -4.90 5.21
C THR A 379 14.89 -4.07 5.41
N TRP A 380 13.75 -4.55 4.90
CA TRP A 380 12.45 -3.85 4.96
C TRP A 380 12.49 -2.45 4.39
N SER A 381 13.29 -2.25 3.33
CA SER A 381 13.63 -0.93 2.82
C SER A 381 14.37 -0.02 3.81
N GLY A 382 14.64 -0.44 5.04
CA GLY A 382 15.50 0.23 5.99
C GLY A 382 14.90 0.36 7.38
N VAL A 383 13.58 0.40 7.55
CA VAL A 383 12.93 0.50 8.86
C VAL A 383 11.77 -0.48 8.96
N VAL A 384 11.65 -1.16 10.10
CA VAL A 384 10.50 -2.01 10.40
C VAL A 384 10.17 -2.00 11.88
N TYR A 385 8.89 -2.22 12.21
CA TYR A 385 8.40 -2.25 13.59
C TYR A 385 7.76 -3.60 13.92
N ASP A 386 8.01 -4.09 15.14
CA ASP A 386 7.39 -5.31 15.68
C ASP A 386 7.40 -6.48 14.67
N HIS A 387 8.56 -6.87 14.17
CA HIS A 387 8.77 -8.03 13.29
C HIS A 387 9.79 -9.00 13.87
N GLU A 388 9.59 -10.31 13.62
CA GLU A 388 10.51 -11.34 14.09
C GLU A 388 11.85 -11.25 13.34
N MET A 389 12.94 -11.39 14.08
CA MET A 389 14.33 -11.32 13.62
C MET A 389 15.13 -12.48 14.22
N HIS A 390 16.22 -12.84 13.55
CA HIS A 390 17.18 -13.86 13.98
C HIS A 390 16.57 -15.25 14.18
N GLY A 391 17.33 -16.16 14.79
CA GLY A 391 16.91 -17.53 15.02
C GLY A 391 16.66 -18.28 13.71
N ASP A 392 15.44 -18.78 13.53
CA ASP A 392 15.01 -19.54 12.35
C ASP A 392 14.58 -18.65 11.17
N THR A 393 14.41 -17.34 11.36
CA THR A 393 13.83 -16.43 10.35
C THR A 393 14.70 -16.17 9.11
N GLY A 394 15.96 -16.58 9.12
CA GLY A 394 16.94 -16.25 8.07
C GLY A 394 17.41 -14.78 8.05
N ILE A 395 16.91 -13.91 8.94
CA ILE A 395 17.28 -12.49 9.01
C ILE A 395 18.45 -12.27 9.98
N GLY A 396 19.56 -11.73 9.47
CA GLY A 396 20.78 -11.51 10.24
C GLY A 396 21.51 -12.83 10.56
N THR A 397 21.65 -13.18 11.84
CA THR A 397 22.42 -14.34 12.28
C THR A 397 21.63 -15.29 13.19
N GLY A 398 21.72 -16.59 12.92
CA GLY A 398 21.12 -17.64 13.76
C GLY A 398 21.80 -17.83 15.13
N LYS A 399 22.89 -17.09 15.39
CA LYS A 399 23.59 -17.09 16.70
C LYS A 399 22.87 -16.25 17.76
N LEU A 400 22.03 -15.30 17.33
CA LEU A 400 21.21 -14.48 18.22
C LEU A 400 19.85 -15.15 18.45
N PRO A 401 19.25 -14.99 19.63
CA PRO A 401 17.93 -15.55 19.91
C PRO A 401 16.90 -14.93 18.98
N LYS A 402 15.91 -15.74 18.56
CA LYS A 402 14.73 -15.23 17.89
C LYS A 402 14.06 -14.17 18.76
N MET A 403 13.85 -12.98 18.21
CA MET A 403 13.28 -11.85 18.93
C MET A 403 12.44 -10.99 18.00
N LYS A 404 11.49 -10.24 18.57
CA LYS A 404 10.62 -9.33 17.84
C LYS A 404 10.84 -7.92 18.36
N PRO A 405 11.87 -7.16 17.92
CA PRO A 405 12.18 -5.81 18.42
C PRO A 405 11.06 -4.81 18.10
N GLU A 406 10.92 -3.76 18.91
CA GLU A 406 9.95 -2.68 18.66
C GLU A 406 10.38 -1.89 17.43
N ILE A 407 11.68 -1.62 17.30
CA ILE A 407 12.27 -0.96 16.12
C ILE A 407 13.44 -1.80 15.65
N ALA A 408 13.46 -2.16 14.38
CA ALA A 408 14.65 -2.64 13.69
C ALA A 408 14.91 -1.76 12.48
N LEU A 409 16.18 -1.42 12.24
CA LEU A 409 16.55 -0.62 11.08
C LEU A 409 17.91 -1.01 10.51
N TRP A 410 18.06 -0.77 9.21
CA TRP A 410 19.28 -0.97 8.43
C TRP A 410 19.56 0.30 7.64
N GLY A 411 20.77 0.83 7.80
CA GLY A 411 21.17 2.07 7.16
C GLY A 411 22.64 2.12 6.80
N TRP A 412 23.02 3.21 6.14
CA TRP A 412 24.39 3.54 5.83
C TRP A 412 24.88 4.61 6.79
N GLY A 413 25.88 4.27 7.60
CA GLY A 413 26.40 5.12 8.65
C GLY A 413 27.75 5.75 8.33
N THR A 414 27.95 6.96 8.83
CA THR A 414 29.28 7.55 9.02
C THR A 414 29.76 7.27 10.44
N VAL A 415 30.97 6.73 10.56
CA VAL A 415 31.62 6.39 11.83
C VAL A 415 32.84 7.29 11.98
N LYS A 416 32.93 7.96 13.12
CA LYS A 416 34.13 8.67 13.56
C LYS A 416 34.71 8.05 14.80
N ARG A 417 36.03 8.11 14.90
CA ARG A 417 36.81 7.80 16.09
C ARG A 417 37.75 8.98 16.36
N ASP A 418 37.69 9.51 17.58
CA ASP A 418 38.50 10.63 18.05
C ASP A 418 38.44 11.84 17.09
N GLY A 419 37.23 12.11 16.57
CA GLY A 419 36.95 13.18 15.61
C GLY A 419 37.29 12.87 14.15
N GLN A 420 38.01 11.79 13.85
CA GLN A 420 38.37 11.39 12.48
C GLN A 420 37.35 10.41 11.90
N VAL A 421 36.92 10.64 10.66
CA VAL A 421 36.03 9.71 9.94
C VAL A 421 36.82 8.45 9.57
N ILE A 422 36.40 7.31 10.10
CA ILE A 422 37.01 6.00 9.82
C ILE A 422 36.19 5.17 8.81
N ALA A 423 34.90 5.50 8.65
CA ALA A 423 34.04 4.96 7.59
C ALA A 423 32.92 5.95 7.24
N ALA A 424 32.60 6.12 5.96
CA ALA A 424 31.57 7.09 5.51
C ALA A 424 30.26 6.43 5.04
N MET A 425 30.27 5.11 4.84
CA MET A 425 29.15 4.32 4.30
C MET A 425 29.20 2.90 4.89
N ALA A 426 29.44 2.78 6.19
CA ALA A 426 29.43 1.47 6.85
C ALA A 426 27.98 0.95 6.93
N PRO A 427 27.73 -0.35 6.70
CA PRO A 427 26.43 -0.94 6.97
C PRO A 427 26.18 -0.89 8.48
N VAL A 428 25.01 -0.37 8.87
CA VAL A 428 24.59 -0.25 10.26
C VAL A 428 23.26 -0.97 10.45
N HIS A 429 23.19 -1.82 11.47
CA HIS A 429 21.95 -2.43 11.94
C HIS A 429 21.69 -2.00 13.39
N ILE A 430 20.46 -1.59 13.67
CA ILE A 430 20.05 -1.20 15.03
C ILE A 430 18.76 -1.92 15.39
N MET A 431 18.72 -2.43 16.61
CA MET A 431 17.51 -2.98 17.22
C MET A 431 17.21 -2.28 18.54
N VAL A 432 15.94 -1.92 18.72
CA VAL A 432 15.40 -1.42 19.98
C VAL A 432 14.42 -2.44 20.50
N SER A 433 14.66 -2.88 21.72
CA SER A 433 13.91 -3.92 22.41
C SER A 433 13.62 -3.47 23.85
N SER A 434 12.40 -3.56 24.35
CA SER A 434 12.10 -3.18 25.74
C SER A 434 11.42 -4.30 26.55
N GLY A 435 11.39 -4.14 27.88
CA GLY A 435 10.71 -5.06 28.79
C GLY A 435 11.39 -6.41 28.96
N GLU A 436 10.60 -7.49 28.96
CA GLU A 436 11.04 -8.88 29.22
C GLU A 436 11.50 -9.63 27.95
N ARG A 437 11.75 -8.90 26.84
CA ARG A 437 12.21 -9.49 25.57
C ARG A 437 13.62 -10.10 25.74
N PRO A 438 14.03 -11.10 24.91
CA PRO A 438 15.28 -11.86 25.11
C PRO A 438 16.55 -11.01 25.20
N MET A 439 16.56 -9.86 24.53
CA MET A 439 17.66 -8.89 24.55
C MET A 439 17.07 -7.49 24.72
N PRO A 440 16.79 -7.02 25.95
CA PRO A 440 16.26 -5.68 26.17
C PRO A 440 17.37 -4.64 26.05
N GLY A 441 17.04 -3.47 25.52
CA GLY A 441 17.98 -2.38 25.28
C GLY A 441 17.99 -1.86 23.85
N VAL A 442 19.04 -1.11 23.53
CA VAL A 442 19.38 -0.67 22.18
C VAL A 442 20.67 -1.35 21.76
N MET A 443 20.60 -2.12 20.68
CA MET A 443 21.75 -2.73 20.01
C MET A 443 22.12 -1.91 18.78
N LEU A 444 23.40 -1.59 18.64
CA LEU A 444 23.99 -0.90 17.50
C LEU A 444 25.13 -1.75 16.95
N GLU A 445 24.94 -2.25 15.74
CA GLU A 445 25.93 -3.01 14.99
C GLU A 445 26.41 -2.20 13.79
N VAL A 446 27.72 -2.13 13.62
CA VAL A 446 28.38 -1.49 12.48
C VAL A 446 29.36 -2.49 11.89
N ASP A 447 29.12 -2.85 10.63
CA ASP A 447 30.01 -3.70 9.84
C ASP A 447 30.34 -5.06 10.49
N THR A 448 29.37 -5.63 11.22
CA THR A 448 29.53 -6.90 11.96
C THR A 448 29.66 -8.11 11.06
N GLU A 449 29.18 -8.04 9.81
CA GLU A 449 29.23 -9.13 8.83
C GLU A 449 30.57 -9.22 8.11
N ASP A 450 30.96 -8.16 7.40
CA ASP A 450 32.19 -8.12 6.58
C ASP A 450 33.43 -7.78 7.41
N LYS A 451 33.26 -7.18 8.59
CA LYS A 451 34.33 -6.77 9.51
C LYS A 451 35.39 -5.90 8.82
N ALA A 452 34.94 -4.93 8.03
CA ALA A 452 35.80 -4.12 7.17
C ALA A 452 36.15 -2.74 7.76
N LEU A 453 35.83 -2.44 9.03
CA LEU A 453 36.25 -1.21 9.70
C LEU A 453 37.76 -1.24 9.99
N ALA A 454 38.57 -0.76 9.04
CA ALA A 454 40.03 -0.83 9.08
C ALA A 454 40.68 -0.18 10.32
N ALA A 455 40.03 0.80 10.95
CA ALA A 455 40.53 1.47 12.16
C ALA A 455 40.17 0.74 13.47
N GLU A 456 39.35 -0.32 13.41
CA GLU A 456 38.94 -1.11 14.57
C GLU A 456 39.67 -2.46 14.60
N PRO A 457 40.23 -2.88 15.76
CA PRO A 457 40.99 -4.14 15.86
C PRO A 457 40.19 -5.38 15.43
N ASP A 458 38.91 -5.40 15.78
CA ASP A 458 38.01 -6.52 15.47
C ASP A 458 37.31 -6.35 14.09
N GLY A 459 37.50 -5.21 13.43
CA GLY A 459 36.88 -4.88 12.14
C GLY A 459 35.42 -4.44 12.21
N TYR A 460 34.82 -4.36 13.41
CA TYR A 460 33.42 -3.98 13.61
C TYR A 460 33.21 -3.18 14.91
N LEU A 461 32.03 -2.56 15.04
CA LEU A 461 31.51 -2.07 16.33
C LEU A 461 30.19 -2.77 16.63
N HIS A 462 30.07 -3.38 17.81
CA HIS A 462 28.79 -3.87 18.31
C HIS A 462 28.64 -3.37 19.73
N VAL A 463 27.66 -2.49 19.93
CA VAL A 463 27.39 -1.79 21.18
C VAL A 463 25.98 -2.08 21.64
N MET A 464 25.80 -2.25 22.95
CA MET A 464 24.51 -2.47 23.57
C MET A 464 24.34 -1.56 24.78
N TRP A 465 23.27 -0.76 24.77
CA TRP A 465 22.73 -0.12 25.97
C TRP A 465 21.65 -1.03 26.53
N PRO A 466 21.76 -1.54 27.77
CA PRO A 466 20.84 -2.55 28.30
C PRO A 466 19.43 -2.01 28.63
N LYS A 467 19.26 -0.68 28.60
CA LYS A 467 18.01 -0.02 28.94
C LYS A 467 17.64 1.00 27.86
N VAL A 468 16.35 1.03 27.53
CA VAL A 468 15.73 2.09 26.72
C VAL A 468 15.16 3.13 27.68
N ASP A 469 15.62 4.38 27.58
CA ASP A 469 15.18 5.48 28.44
C ASP A 469 13.87 6.10 27.96
N GLU A 470 13.71 6.20 26.64
CA GLU A 470 12.50 6.69 26.00
C GLU A 470 12.20 5.84 24.78
N LEU A 471 10.95 5.39 24.65
CA LEU A 471 10.45 4.65 23.49
C LEU A 471 9.12 5.25 23.07
N ARG A 472 9.03 5.67 21.80
CA ARG A 472 7.81 6.17 21.17
C ARG A 472 7.49 5.27 19.99
N MET A 473 6.36 4.58 20.05
CA MET A 473 5.85 3.72 18.98
C MET A 473 4.57 4.29 18.39
N PRO A 474 4.29 4.10 17.08
CA PRO A 474 3.12 4.64 16.39
C PRO A 474 1.81 3.88 16.70
N THR A 475 1.66 3.35 17.92
CA THR A 475 0.56 2.45 18.31
C THR A 475 -0.82 3.03 18.06
N ALA A 476 -1.03 4.33 18.35
CA ALA A 476 -2.29 5.01 18.11
C ALA A 476 -2.60 5.18 16.61
N GLN A 477 -1.57 5.44 15.79
CA GLN A 477 -1.70 5.54 14.34
C GLN A 477 -2.06 4.18 13.75
N THR A 478 -1.31 3.13 14.09
CA THR A 478 -1.58 1.75 13.62
C THR A 478 -2.97 1.28 14.02
N ARG A 479 -3.37 1.52 15.28
CA ARG A 479 -4.73 1.17 15.75
C ARG A 479 -5.81 1.91 14.96
N THR A 480 -5.63 3.21 14.71
CA THR A 480 -6.58 3.99 13.91
C THR A 480 -6.69 3.44 12.50
N ARG A 481 -5.56 3.14 11.84
CA ARG A 481 -5.55 2.53 10.50
C ARG A 481 -6.31 1.20 10.47
N MET A 482 -6.05 0.32 11.44
CA MET A 482 -6.76 -0.96 11.53
C MET A 482 -8.28 -0.78 11.73
N ILE A 483 -8.71 0.12 12.62
CA ILE A 483 -10.14 0.39 12.85
C ILE A 483 -10.80 0.90 11.57
N VAL A 484 -10.17 1.87 10.90
CA VAL A 484 -10.67 2.43 9.64
C VAL A 484 -10.73 1.36 8.56
N GLY A 485 -9.69 0.53 8.44
CA GLY A 485 -9.65 -0.62 7.52
C GLY A 485 -10.83 -1.56 7.75
N TRP A 486 -11.10 -1.97 8.99
CA TRP A 486 -12.21 -2.87 9.31
C TRP A 486 -13.57 -2.25 9.01
N ILE A 487 -13.77 -0.97 9.38
CA ILE A 487 -15.01 -0.25 9.08
C ILE A 487 -15.23 -0.17 7.57
N ALA A 488 -14.20 0.19 6.80
CA ALA A 488 -14.26 0.28 5.35
C ALA A 488 -14.57 -1.09 4.73
N MET A 489 -13.89 -2.16 5.17
CA MET A 489 -14.06 -3.51 4.63
C MET A 489 -15.48 -4.03 4.87
N VAL A 490 -15.98 -3.91 6.11
CA VAL A 490 -17.37 -4.29 6.45
C VAL A 490 -18.37 -3.42 5.68
N GLY A 491 -18.10 -2.12 5.55
CA GLY A 491 -18.93 -1.19 4.79
C GLY A 491 -19.02 -1.55 3.31
N VAL A 492 -17.91 -1.91 2.68
CA VAL A 492 -17.84 -2.31 1.26
C VAL A 492 -18.56 -3.64 1.04
N VAL A 493 -18.36 -4.64 1.91
CA VAL A 493 -19.11 -5.91 1.86
C VAL A 493 -20.61 -5.67 2.05
N GLY A 494 -21.00 -4.85 3.02
CA GLY A 494 -22.39 -4.48 3.26
C GLY A 494 -23.04 -3.77 2.08
N LEU A 495 -22.33 -2.80 1.48
CA LEU A 495 -22.77 -2.07 0.30
C LEU A 495 -23.00 -3.01 -0.89
N PHE A 496 -21.99 -3.81 -1.27
CA PHE A 496 -22.12 -4.70 -2.42
C PHE A 496 -23.07 -5.88 -2.14
N GLY A 497 -23.18 -6.32 -0.89
CA GLY A 497 -24.19 -7.29 -0.47
C GLY A 497 -25.60 -6.77 -0.67
N TRP A 498 -25.88 -5.55 -0.22
CA TRP A 498 -27.17 -4.88 -0.42
C TRP A 498 -27.46 -4.62 -1.91
N LEU A 499 -26.47 -4.16 -2.67
CA LEU A 499 -26.60 -3.92 -4.11
C LEU A 499 -26.89 -5.22 -4.87
N ALA A 500 -26.16 -6.30 -4.57
CA ALA A 500 -26.38 -7.61 -5.19
C ALA A 500 -27.77 -8.15 -4.84
N TYR A 501 -28.20 -8.02 -3.57
CA TYR A 501 -29.51 -8.45 -3.08
C TYR A 501 -30.66 -7.68 -3.74
N SER A 502 -30.55 -6.35 -3.85
CA SER A 502 -31.59 -5.47 -4.38
C SER A 502 -31.70 -5.46 -5.91
N ALA A 503 -30.74 -6.06 -6.63
CA ALA A 503 -30.74 -6.07 -8.08
C ALA A 503 -31.94 -6.87 -8.66
N PRO A 504 -32.61 -6.35 -9.71
CA PRO A 504 -33.89 -6.87 -10.21
C PRO A 504 -33.88 -8.30 -10.80
N GLY A 505 -32.72 -8.97 -10.88
CA GLY A 505 -32.62 -10.38 -11.30
C GLY A 505 -33.11 -11.40 -10.27
N TRP A 506 -33.37 -10.99 -9.02
CA TRP A 506 -33.75 -11.94 -7.95
C TRP A 506 -35.27 -12.26 -7.89
N ARG A 507 -36.14 -11.40 -8.45
CA ARG A 507 -37.61 -11.51 -8.29
C ARG A 507 -38.39 -12.13 -9.47
N ARG A 508 -37.75 -12.76 -10.46
CA ARG A 508 -38.48 -13.49 -11.52
C ARG A 508 -38.30 -15.00 -11.39
N LYS A 509 -38.89 -15.58 -10.34
CA LYS A 509 -39.48 -16.93 -10.34
C LYS A 509 -40.53 -16.97 -9.24
N GLY A 510 -41.78 -16.82 -9.65
CA GLY A 510 -42.94 -16.91 -8.77
C GLY A 510 -44.05 -16.01 -9.27
N VAL A 511 -45.18 -16.65 -9.60
CA VAL A 511 -46.43 -16.12 -10.16
C VAL A 511 -46.44 -16.10 -11.70
N ASP A 512 -47.40 -16.87 -12.22
CA ASP A 512 -47.78 -17.18 -13.60
C ASP A 512 -47.00 -18.34 -14.27
N ALA A 513 -47.28 -19.56 -13.78
CA ALA A 513 -47.34 -20.78 -14.57
C ALA A 513 -48.70 -21.44 -14.33
#